data_AF-A0A7X1TR87-F1
#
_entry.id   AF-A0A7X1TR87-F1
#
_cell.length_a   1.000
_cell.length_b   1.000
_cell.length_c   1.000
_cell.angle_alpha   90.00
_cell.angle_beta   90.00
_cell.angle_gamma   90.00
#
_symmetry.space_group_name_H-M   'P 1'
#
loop_
_entity.id
_entity.type
_entity.pdbx_description
1 polymer ?
#
loop_
_entity_poly.entity_id
_entity_poly.type
_entity_poly.pdbx_seq_one_letter_code
_entity_poly.pdbx_strand_id
1 'polypeptide(L)'
;MRSGLLAGVAVLGACAAQPVTFRVNFSMSETRRAPLTVAFRAQASADHRVVWDFGDGQGGQGSATAHTYYQPGTYTVRAQLLDNRGRVRSTATGDVKVESSGPERAELVVLLGRDEVRLSAAGSVIYRPATPRFSLDGRPVDAGPIPLETGEYRAGVRLPGEGGVLTQGVTFRMAPFSRSVPFETEVLRLTNQARARGWNCAALREGGQSLPPLKRHPELEVAALAQSAGMALHGYFDHRSTLDGSTPATRVQATGLRVGASAENIAGGQTTPQAVVDAWLRSPGHCRNIMGDFTHLGVAHVERPGTRYRHFWTQVFGTPLVE
;
A
#
# COMPACT_ATOMS: atom_id res chain seq x y z
N MET A 1 -23.15 8.09 13.16
CA MET A 1 -21.73 8.47 13.32
C MET A 1 -21.44 8.55 14.80
N ARG A 2 -20.30 8.02 15.27
CA ARG A 2 -19.93 8.05 16.68
C ARG A 2 -18.91 9.15 16.93
N SER A 3 -19.15 9.96 17.96
CA SER A 3 -18.23 10.99 18.43
C SER A 3 -17.48 10.50 19.66
N GLY A 4 -16.20 10.81 19.75
CA GLY A 4 -15.35 10.53 20.90
C GLY A 4 -14.53 11.75 21.32
N LEU A 5 -13.95 11.67 22.51
CA LEU A 5 -13.10 12.70 23.10
C LEU A 5 -11.73 12.09 23.37
N LEU A 6 -10.66 12.80 23.04
CA LEU A 6 -9.34 12.45 23.55
C LEU A 6 -9.22 13.04 24.96
N ALA A 7 -8.74 12.26 25.91
CA ALA A 7 -8.47 12.73 27.27
C ALA A 7 -7.09 13.42 27.29
N GLY A 8 -7.04 14.65 27.79
CA GLY A 8 -5.79 15.40 27.95
C GLY A 8 -5.34 15.43 29.39
N VAL A 9 -4.04 15.24 29.62
CA VAL A 9 -3.40 15.60 30.89
C VAL A 9 -2.79 16.98 30.69
N ALA A 10 -3.40 17.99 31.33
CA ALA A 10 -2.81 19.32 31.39
C ALA A 10 -1.69 19.31 32.44
N VAL A 11 -0.43 19.31 32.00
CA VAL A 11 0.70 19.60 32.92
C VAL A 11 0.75 21.12 33.09
N LEU A 12 0.19 21.61 34.19
CA LEU A 12 0.29 23.01 34.59
C LEU A 12 1.71 23.29 35.11
N GLY A 13 2.59 23.77 34.22
CA GLY A 13 3.85 24.40 34.63
C GLY A 13 3.58 25.78 35.21
N ALA A 14 3.98 25.98 36.48
CA ALA A 14 3.73 27.17 37.28
C ALA A 14 4.37 28.45 36.69
N CYS A 15 3.53 29.42 36.32
CA CYS A 15 3.47 30.80 36.82
C CYS A 15 2.53 31.59 35.88
N ALA A 16 1.40 32.06 36.42
CA ALA A 16 0.40 32.97 35.81
C ALA A 16 0.32 33.04 34.27
N ALA A 17 -0.30 32.05 33.63
CA ALA A 17 -0.87 32.19 32.30
C ALA A 17 -2.23 31.46 32.30
N GLN A 18 -3.26 32.11 31.72
CA GLN A 18 -4.64 31.59 31.68
C GLN A 18 -4.67 30.11 31.25
N PRO A 19 -5.57 29.28 31.82
CA PRO A 19 -5.65 27.87 31.44
C PRO A 19 -6.02 27.77 29.96
N VAL A 20 -5.04 27.39 29.13
CA VAL A 20 -5.28 27.15 27.70
C VAL A 20 -6.21 25.95 27.61
N THR A 21 -7.45 26.19 27.20
CA THR A 21 -8.46 25.14 27.08
C THR A 21 -8.16 24.32 25.83
N PHE A 22 -7.47 23.19 26.01
CA PHE A 22 -7.16 22.25 24.94
C PHE A 22 -8.18 21.12 24.96
N ARG A 23 -9.21 21.22 24.12
CA ARG A 23 -10.25 20.19 23.95
C ARG A 23 -10.12 19.54 22.59
N VAL A 24 -10.04 18.22 22.57
CA VAL A 24 -9.95 17.46 21.33
C VAL A 24 -11.11 16.49 21.21
N ASN A 25 -11.83 16.60 20.10
CA ASN A 25 -12.88 15.67 19.72
C ASN A 25 -12.55 15.01 18.39
N PHE A 26 -13.13 13.83 18.20
CA PHE A 26 -13.08 13.14 16.92
C PHE A 26 -14.43 12.53 16.58
N SER A 27 -14.67 12.32 15.30
CA SER A 27 -15.88 11.67 14.79
C SER A 27 -15.52 10.64 13.72
N MET A 28 -16.26 9.54 13.70
CA MET A 28 -16.01 8.40 12.81
C MET A 28 -17.31 7.63 12.54
N SER A 29 -17.29 6.73 11.55
CA SER A 29 -18.38 5.77 11.33
C SER A 29 -18.60 4.89 12.56
N GLU A 30 -19.87 4.58 12.87
CA GLU A 30 -20.21 3.64 13.95
C GLU A 30 -19.74 2.22 13.67
N THR A 31 -19.64 1.85 12.40
CA THR A 31 -19.14 0.52 12.00
C THR A 31 -17.66 0.35 12.31
N ARG A 32 -16.89 1.44 12.39
CA ARG A 32 -15.44 1.47 12.64
C ARG A 32 -14.59 0.64 11.66
N ARG A 33 -15.16 0.27 10.51
CA ARG A 33 -14.52 -0.63 9.56
C ARG A 33 -13.47 0.08 8.71
N ALA A 34 -12.32 -0.56 8.53
CA ALA A 34 -11.30 -0.10 7.59
C ALA A 34 -11.78 -0.17 6.12
N PRO A 35 -11.44 0.80 5.25
CA PRO A 35 -10.77 2.06 5.58
C PRO A 35 -11.68 2.98 6.40
N LEU A 36 -11.21 3.38 7.59
CA LEU A 36 -11.95 4.23 8.51
C LEU A 36 -11.37 5.64 8.48
N THR A 37 -12.09 6.56 7.84
CA THR A 37 -11.77 7.99 7.96
C THR A 37 -12.30 8.54 9.29
N VAL A 38 -11.40 9.17 10.05
CA VAL A 38 -11.68 9.83 11.32
C VAL A 38 -11.38 11.31 11.18
N ALA A 39 -12.37 12.14 11.47
CA ALA A 39 -12.22 13.58 11.49
C ALA A 39 -11.88 14.04 12.91
N PHE A 40 -10.77 14.74 13.06
CA PHE A 40 -10.26 15.27 14.33
C PHE A 40 -10.40 16.79 14.38
N ARG A 41 -10.81 17.31 15.54
CA ARG A 41 -10.87 18.75 15.81
C ARG A 41 -10.31 19.06 17.19
N ALA A 42 -9.43 20.04 17.22
CA ALA A 42 -8.86 20.62 18.43
C ALA A 42 -9.33 22.07 18.58
N GLN A 43 -9.79 22.42 19.77
CA GLN A 43 -10.01 23.81 20.16
C GLN A 43 -8.69 24.35 20.72
N ALA A 44 -8.15 25.38 20.07
CA ALA A 44 -6.89 26.04 20.38
C ALA A 44 -7.03 27.53 20.11
N SER A 45 -6.33 28.39 20.86
CA SER A 45 -6.26 29.83 20.57
C SER A 45 -5.41 30.09 19.32
N ALA A 46 -5.64 31.23 18.67
CA ALA A 46 -5.05 31.56 17.36
C ALA A 46 -3.51 31.64 17.34
N ASP A 47 -2.89 31.84 18.50
CA ASP A 47 -1.44 31.92 18.69
C ASP A 47 -0.76 30.56 18.89
N HIS A 48 -1.52 29.45 18.84
CA HIS A 48 -1.01 28.10 19.03
C HIS A 48 -1.15 27.25 17.77
N ARG A 49 -0.22 26.31 17.61
CA ARG A 49 -0.24 25.30 16.54
C ARG A 49 -0.57 23.94 17.11
N VAL A 50 -1.42 23.17 16.42
CA VAL A 50 -1.72 21.79 16.76
C VAL A 50 -0.96 20.85 15.83
N VAL A 51 -0.26 19.88 16.40
CA VAL A 51 0.43 18.80 15.70
C VAL A 51 -0.19 17.47 16.12
N TRP A 52 -0.41 16.59 15.16
CA TRP A 52 -1.05 15.29 15.32
C TRP A 52 -0.08 14.17 15.01
N ASP A 53 -0.16 13.14 15.83
CA ASP A 53 0.41 11.81 15.62
C ASP A 53 -0.76 10.84 15.68
N PHE A 54 -1.07 10.19 14.56
CA PHE A 54 -2.26 9.36 14.43
C PHE A 54 -2.06 7.95 14.98
N GLY A 55 -0.85 7.61 15.45
CA GLY A 55 -0.52 6.31 16.06
C GLY A 55 -0.21 5.21 15.05
N ASP A 56 -0.26 5.47 13.74
CA ASP A 56 0.08 4.56 12.65
C ASP A 56 1.37 4.97 11.90
N GLY A 57 2.17 5.84 12.53
CA GLY A 57 3.37 6.41 11.94
C GLY A 57 3.11 7.62 11.04
N GLN A 58 1.84 7.98 10.79
CA GLN A 58 1.47 9.20 10.08
C GLN A 58 1.17 10.35 11.06
N GLY A 59 1.32 11.58 10.56
CA GLY A 59 1.06 12.79 11.33
C GLY A 59 0.29 13.83 10.53
N GLY A 60 -0.15 14.86 11.23
CA GLY A 60 -0.92 15.97 10.66
C GLY A 60 -0.71 17.26 11.43
N GLN A 61 -1.25 18.37 10.93
CA GLN A 61 -1.19 19.67 11.59
C GLN A 61 -2.50 20.44 11.41
N GLY A 62 -2.72 21.43 12.27
CA GLY A 62 -3.89 22.32 12.23
C GLY A 62 -4.99 21.94 13.21
N SER A 63 -5.91 22.88 13.47
CA SER A 63 -7.01 22.71 14.42
C SER A 63 -8.11 21.77 13.93
N ALA A 64 -8.18 21.50 12.63
CA ALA A 64 -9.05 20.49 12.04
C ALA A 64 -8.26 19.67 11.01
N THR A 65 -8.36 18.35 11.08
CA THR A 65 -7.73 17.44 10.14
C THR A 65 -8.54 16.15 10.02
N ALA A 66 -8.35 15.39 8.95
CA ALA A 66 -8.92 14.07 8.79
C ALA A 66 -7.80 13.07 8.47
N HIS A 67 -7.92 11.88 9.02
CA HIS A 67 -6.98 10.79 8.77
C HIS A 67 -7.75 9.51 8.46
N THR A 68 -7.23 8.69 7.54
CA THR A 68 -7.86 7.42 7.19
C THR A 68 -6.99 6.27 7.66
N TYR A 69 -7.54 5.48 8.59
CA TYR A 69 -6.92 4.24 9.03
C TYR A 69 -7.32 3.13 8.08
N TYR A 70 -6.36 2.67 7.32
CA TYR A 70 -6.56 1.60 6.35
C TYR A 70 -6.41 0.21 6.98
N GLN A 71 -5.71 0.09 8.12
CA GLN A 71 -5.55 -1.18 8.82
C GLN A 71 -6.48 -1.26 10.05
N PRO A 72 -7.02 -2.45 10.38
CA PRO A 72 -7.66 -2.70 11.65
C PRO A 72 -6.60 -2.71 12.77
N GLY A 73 -7.00 -2.31 13.96
CA GLY A 73 -6.11 -2.18 15.09
C GLY A 73 -6.58 -1.12 16.07
N THR A 74 -5.83 -0.97 17.16
CA THR A 74 -6.02 0.12 18.11
C THR A 74 -4.88 1.09 17.97
N TYR A 75 -5.19 2.32 17.59
CA TYR A 75 -4.22 3.38 17.38
C TYR A 75 -4.33 4.42 18.51
N THR A 76 -3.23 4.63 19.22
CA THR A 76 -3.16 5.71 20.21
C THR A 76 -2.83 7.02 19.51
N VAL A 77 -3.87 7.84 19.33
CA VAL A 77 -3.75 9.17 18.75
C VAL A 77 -3.23 10.14 19.79
N ARG A 78 -2.29 11.00 19.38
CA ARG A 78 -1.73 12.06 20.21
C ARG A 78 -1.83 13.41 19.50
N ALA A 79 -2.43 14.37 20.17
CA ALA A 79 -2.49 15.77 19.74
C ALA A 79 -1.63 16.63 20.68
N GLN A 80 -0.72 17.42 20.11
CA GLN A 80 0.15 18.34 20.85
C GLN A 80 -0.20 19.78 20.49
N LEU A 81 -0.39 20.62 21.51
CA LEU A 81 -0.57 22.06 21.38
C LEU A 81 0.78 22.74 21.59
N LEU A 82 1.29 23.45 20.59
CA LEU A 82 2.57 24.15 20.62
C LEU A 82 2.35 25.67 20.68
N ASP A 83 3.16 26.37 21.47
CA ASP A 83 3.22 27.84 21.43
C ASP A 83 3.98 28.35 20.19
N ASN A 84 4.02 29.67 20.00
CA ASN A 84 4.73 30.34 18.90
C ASN A 84 6.26 30.11 18.89
N ARG A 85 6.84 29.55 19.96
CA ARG A 85 8.25 29.14 20.06
C ARG A 85 8.44 27.64 19.83
N GLY A 86 7.38 26.92 19.48
CA GLY A 86 7.42 25.48 19.22
C GLY A 86 7.41 24.62 20.49
N ARG A 87 7.18 25.18 21.68
CA ARG A 87 7.17 24.41 22.93
C ARG A 87 5.81 23.78 23.14
N VAL A 88 5.79 22.50 23.50
CA VAL A 88 4.56 21.77 23.84
C VAL A 88 3.97 22.35 25.13
N ARG A 89 2.76 22.90 25.04
CA ARG A 89 1.99 23.46 26.16
C ARG A 89 0.99 22.49 26.72
N SER A 90 0.47 21.58 25.90
CA SER A 90 -0.48 20.55 26.32
C SER A 90 -0.43 19.35 25.37
N THR A 91 -0.84 18.18 25.87
CA THR A 91 -0.96 16.95 25.09
C THR A 91 -2.27 16.24 25.44
N ALA A 92 -2.97 15.77 24.41
CA ALA A 92 -4.17 14.94 24.55
C ALA A 92 -3.96 13.62 23.82
N THR A 93 -4.43 12.53 24.44
CA THR A 93 -4.34 11.19 23.87
C THR A 93 -5.66 10.46 23.92
N GLY A 94 -5.81 9.47 23.06
CA GLY A 94 -6.94 8.57 23.10
C GLY A 94 -6.90 7.58 21.96
N ASP A 95 -7.67 6.51 22.12
CA ASP A 95 -7.56 5.36 21.24
C ASP A 95 -8.66 5.37 20.18
N VAL A 96 -8.23 5.13 18.94
CA VAL A 96 -9.12 4.82 17.82
C VAL A 96 -9.04 3.33 17.57
N LYS A 97 -10.14 2.62 17.85
CA LYS A 97 -10.30 1.21 17.46
C LYS A 97 -10.88 1.12 16.06
N VAL A 98 -10.16 0.45 15.18
CA VAL A 98 -10.53 0.18 13.78
C VAL A 98 -10.78 -1.31 13.64
N GLU A 99 -11.96 -1.66 13.16
CA GLU A 99 -12.42 -3.03 12.96
C GLU A 99 -12.20 -3.46 11.51
N SER A 100 -12.16 -4.78 11.26
CA SER A 100 -12.08 -5.32 9.90
C SER A 100 -13.41 -5.12 9.14
N SER A 101 -13.36 -4.90 7.82
CA SER A 101 -14.55 -4.60 7.02
C SER A 101 -15.41 -5.80 6.61
N GLY A 102 -14.99 -7.03 6.88
CA GLY A 102 -15.76 -8.24 6.55
C GLY A 102 -14.93 -9.51 6.75
N PRO A 103 -15.44 -10.70 6.32
CA PRO A 103 -14.63 -11.90 6.34
C PRO A 103 -13.37 -11.61 5.54
N GLU A 104 -12.24 -11.88 6.16
CA GLU A 104 -10.92 -11.82 5.56
C GLU A 104 -10.96 -12.28 4.10
N ARG A 105 -10.70 -11.37 3.15
CA ARG A 105 -10.63 -11.71 1.74
C ARG A 105 -9.16 -11.76 1.37
N ALA A 106 -8.64 -12.97 1.24
CA ALA A 106 -7.32 -13.25 0.74
C ALA A 106 -7.45 -14.25 -0.39
N GLU A 107 -7.22 -13.80 -1.62
CA GLU A 107 -7.02 -14.70 -2.73
C GLU A 107 -5.54 -15.05 -2.81
N LEU A 108 -5.27 -16.35 -2.82
CA LEU A 108 -3.93 -16.87 -2.95
C LEU A 108 -3.37 -16.51 -4.32
N VAL A 109 -2.35 -15.66 -4.36
CA VAL A 109 -1.58 -15.35 -5.56
C VAL A 109 -0.27 -16.11 -5.51
N VAL A 110 0.00 -16.84 -6.59
CA VAL A 110 1.24 -17.58 -6.82
C VAL A 110 2.14 -16.69 -7.67
N LEU A 111 3.15 -16.08 -7.06
CA LEU A 111 4.17 -15.33 -7.77
C LEU A 111 5.29 -16.30 -8.18
N LEU A 112 5.51 -16.44 -9.48
CA LEU A 112 6.52 -17.33 -10.03
C LEU A 112 7.87 -16.59 -10.13
N GLY A 113 8.86 -17.08 -9.40
CA GLY A 113 10.24 -16.61 -9.39
C GLY A 113 11.19 -17.51 -10.18
N ARG A 114 12.49 -17.26 -10.03
CA ARG A 114 13.55 -18.07 -10.65
C ARG A 114 13.80 -19.29 -9.75
N ASP A 115 13.28 -20.46 -10.14
CA ASP A 115 13.32 -21.71 -9.36
C ASP A 115 12.52 -21.67 -8.05
N GLU A 116 11.73 -20.61 -7.81
CA GLU A 116 11.02 -20.38 -6.56
C GLU A 116 9.59 -19.91 -6.81
N VAL A 117 8.72 -20.14 -5.84
CA VAL A 117 7.37 -19.57 -5.79
C VAL A 117 7.23 -18.76 -4.51
N ARG A 118 6.65 -17.57 -4.61
CA ARG A 118 6.17 -16.82 -3.45
C ARG A 118 4.65 -16.91 -3.41
N LEU A 119 4.13 -17.48 -2.33
CA LEU A 119 2.71 -17.46 -2.06
C LEU A 119 2.35 -16.16 -1.37
N SER A 120 1.36 -15.46 -1.90
CA SER A 120 0.85 -14.21 -1.35
C SER A 120 -0.66 -14.30 -1.22
N ALA A 121 -1.23 -13.46 -0.37
CA ALA A 121 -2.66 -13.32 -0.15
C ALA A 121 -3.07 -11.92 -0.59
N ALA A 122 -3.77 -11.79 -1.72
CA ALA A 122 -4.26 -10.51 -2.22
C ALA A 122 -5.79 -10.43 -2.05
N GLY A 123 -6.28 -9.40 -1.37
CA GLY A 123 -7.73 -9.12 -1.29
C GLY A 123 -8.05 -7.93 -0.39
N SER A 124 -9.32 -7.55 -0.31
CA SER A 124 -9.85 -6.23 0.10
C SER A 124 -9.65 -5.79 1.56
N VAL A 125 -8.74 -6.39 2.31
CA VAL A 125 -8.19 -5.80 3.52
C VAL A 125 -6.68 -6.00 3.42
N ILE A 126 -6.05 -5.16 2.60
CA ILE A 126 -4.61 -5.22 2.26
C ILE A 126 -3.73 -4.90 3.48
N TYR A 127 -4.33 -4.58 4.63
CA TYR A 127 -3.62 -3.98 5.74
C TYR A 127 -3.84 -4.83 6.97
N ARG A 128 -3.00 -5.86 7.07
CA ARG A 128 -3.00 -6.96 8.05
C ARG A 128 -4.39 -7.58 8.31
N PRO A 129 -4.85 -8.50 7.44
CA PRO A 129 -5.59 -9.62 7.99
C PRO A 129 -4.63 -10.44 8.88
N ALA A 130 -5.14 -11.35 9.71
CA ALA A 130 -4.27 -12.21 10.49
C ALA A 130 -3.19 -12.87 9.62
N THR A 131 -2.03 -13.20 10.22
CA THR A 131 -0.90 -13.75 9.47
C THR A 131 -1.34 -14.95 8.62
N PRO A 132 -1.34 -14.85 7.27
CA PRO A 132 -1.72 -15.94 6.40
C PRO A 132 -0.82 -17.13 6.67
N ARG A 133 -1.44 -18.31 6.79
CA ARG A 133 -0.73 -19.58 6.80
C ARG A 133 -0.87 -20.17 5.41
N PHE A 134 0.25 -20.26 4.71
CA PHE A 134 0.29 -20.86 3.40
C PHE A 134 0.51 -22.37 3.51
N SER A 135 0.00 -23.10 2.53
CA SER A 135 0.32 -24.49 2.34
C SER A 135 0.62 -24.80 0.88
N LEU A 136 1.40 -25.84 0.66
CA LEU A 136 1.65 -26.42 -0.64
C LEU A 136 1.41 -27.93 -0.56
N ASP A 137 0.52 -28.45 -1.39
CA ASP A 137 0.03 -29.84 -1.36
C ASP A 137 -0.41 -30.28 0.04
N GLY A 138 -1.03 -29.35 0.77
CA GLY A 138 -1.50 -29.54 2.14
C GLY A 138 -0.43 -29.40 3.23
N ARG A 139 0.85 -29.21 2.89
CA ARG A 139 1.94 -28.99 3.86
C ARG A 139 2.14 -27.51 4.16
N PRO A 140 2.27 -27.07 5.42
CA PRO A 140 2.55 -25.67 5.76
C PRO A 140 3.86 -25.19 5.14
N VAL A 141 3.86 -23.95 4.63
CA VAL A 141 5.05 -23.29 4.05
C VAL A 141 5.11 -21.82 4.49
N ASP A 142 6.32 -21.28 4.55
CA ASP A 142 6.53 -19.86 4.85
C ASP A 142 6.19 -18.98 3.65
N ALA A 143 5.96 -17.68 3.88
CA ALA A 143 5.70 -16.68 2.83
C ALA A 143 6.95 -16.29 2.03
N GLY A 144 8.11 -16.88 2.38
CA GLY A 144 9.36 -16.72 1.65
C GLY A 144 9.35 -17.48 0.33
N PRO A 145 10.42 -17.33 -0.48
CA PRO A 145 10.54 -18.11 -1.70
C PRO A 145 10.66 -19.61 -1.42
N ILE A 146 9.82 -20.40 -2.10
CA ILE A 146 9.77 -21.85 -1.96
C ILE A 146 10.36 -22.46 -3.24
N PRO A 147 11.50 -23.16 -3.19
CA PRO A 147 12.03 -23.82 -4.37
C PRO A 147 11.13 -24.98 -4.80
N LEU A 148 10.77 -25.04 -6.09
CA LEU A 148 9.90 -26.07 -6.63
C LEU A 148 10.48 -26.69 -7.90
N GLU A 149 10.29 -28.01 -8.03
CA GLU A 149 10.59 -28.72 -9.28
C GLU A 149 9.48 -28.53 -10.32
N THR A 150 9.69 -29.03 -11.53
CA THR A 150 8.64 -29.07 -12.54
C THR A 150 7.53 -30.02 -12.12
N GLY A 151 6.29 -29.54 -12.09
CA GLY A 151 5.17 -30.33 -11.58
C GLY A 151 3.90 -29.54 -11.44
N GLU A 152 2.81 -30.23 -11.09
CA GLU A 152 1.55 -29.60 -10.70
C GLU A 152 1.51 -29.51 -9.16
N TYR A 153 1.12 -28.36 -8.65
CA TYR A 153 1.10 -28.07 -7.23
C TYR A 153 -0.24 -27.43 -6.85
N ARG A 154 -0.70 -27.71 -5.64
CA ARG A 154 -1.85 -27.05 -5.04
C ARG A 154 -1.38 -26.17 -3.89
N ALA A 155 -1.37 -24.86 -4.11
CA ALA A 155 -1.15 -23.94 -3.00
C ALA A 155 -2.48 -23.67 -2.27
N GLY A 156 -2.39 -23.47 -0.96
CA GLY A 156 -3.49 -23.12 -0.07
C GLY A 156 -3.14 -21.89 0.76
N VAL A 157 -4.15 -21.13 1.14
CA VAL A 157 -4.05 -20.06 2.14
C VAL A 157 -5.13 -20.28 3.19
N ARG A 158 -4.72 -20.13 4.45
CA ARG A 158 -5.61 -20.08 5.60
C ARG A 158 -5.43 -18.73 6.29
N LEU A 159 -6.52 -17.99 6.40
CA LEU A 159 -6.56 -16.67 7.02
C LEU A 159 -7.59 -16.71 8.18
N PRO A 160 -7.18 -16.54 9.44
CA PRO A 160 -8.10 -16.50 10.58
C PRO A 160 -8.60 -15.08 10.89
N GLY A 161 -9.88 -14.78 10.65
CA GLY A 161 -10.47 -13.47 10.89
C GLY A 161 -11.57 -13.44 11.94
N GLU A 162 -12.07 -12.24 12.28
CA GLU A 162 -13.19 -12.06 13.22
C GLU A 162 -14.47 -12.81 12.80
N GLY A 163 -14.63 -13.10 11.50
CA GLY A 163 -15.75 -13.87 10.95
C GLY A 163 -15.50 -15.38 10.80
N GLY A 164 -14.39 -15.90 11.33
CA GLY A 164 -13.95 -17.29 11.15
C GLY A 164 -12.75 -17.43 10.21
N VAL A 165 -12.42 -18.67 9.85
CA VAL A 165 -11.22 -18.98 9.06
C VAL A 165 -11.56 -19.07 7.57
N LEU A 166 -11.03 -18.15 6.76
CA LEU A 166 -11.02 -18.28 5.31
C LEU A 166 -10.01 -19.36 4.91
N THR A 167 -10.43 -20.29 4.06
CA THR A 167 -9.53 -21.22 3.37
C THR A 167 -9.76 -21.13 1.86
N GLN A 168 -8.70 -20.87 1.10
CA GLN A 168 -8.74 -20.85 -0.36
C GLN A 168 -7.55 -21.66 -0.89
N GLY A 169 -7.70 -22.22 -2.10
CA GLY A 169 -6.62 -22.95 -2.74
C GLY A 169 -6.66 -22.79 -4.26
N VAL A 170 -5.49 -22.79 -4.87
CA VAL A 170 -5.30 -22.70 -6.31
C VAL A 170 -4.34 -23.80 -6.76
N THR A 171 -4.67 -24.44 -7.87
CA THR A 171 -3.77 -25.36 -8.55
C THR A 171 -2.97 -24.59 -9.60
N PHE A 172 -1.67 -24.80 -9.63
CA PHE A 172 -0.77 -24.21 -10.62
C PHE A 172 0.25 -25.24 -11.10
N ARG A 173 0.87 -24.97 -12.25
CA ARG A 173 1.88 -25.84 -12.85
C ARG A 173 3.21 -25.11 -12.94
N MET A 174 4.25 -25.68 -12.35
CA MET A 174 5.63 -25.30 -12.58
C MET A 174 6.09 -25.94 -13.90
N ALA A 175 6.43 -25.11 -14.88
CA ALA A 175 6.99 -25.55 -16.15
C ALA A 175 8.48 -25.91 -16.00
N PRO A 176 9.06 -26.74 -16.90
CA PRO A 176 10.50 -26.94 -16.99
C PRO A 176 11.22 -25.61 -17.04
N PHE A 177 12.28 -25.48 -16.24
CA PHE A 177 13.07 -24.26 -16.17
C PHE A 177 13.75 -24.00 -17.52
N SER A 178 13.05 -23.29 -18.41
CA SER A 178 13.70 -22.54 -19.47
C SER A 178 14.39 -21.34 -18.79
N ARG A 179 15.39 -20.72 -19.42
CA ARG A 179 16.17 -19.59 -18.89
C ARG A 179 15.36 -18.30 -18.64
N SER A 180 14.05 -18.39 -18.39
CA SER A 180 13.10 -17.31 -18.17
C SER A 180 13.38 -16.56 -16.87
N VAL A 181 13.58 -15.24 -17.00
CA VAL A 181 13.61 -14.29 -15.88
C VAL A 181 12.18 -14.06 -15.39
N PRO A 182 11.91 -13.96 -14.07
CA PRO A 182 10.60 -13.60 -13.57
C PRO A 182 10.11 -12.28 -14.18
N PHE A 183 8.83 -12.21 -14.53
CA PHE A 183 8.28 -11.09 -15.30
C PHE A 183 8.50 -9.74 -14.61
N GLU A 184 8.31 -9.67 -13.29
CA GLU A 184 8.53 -8.47 -12.48
C GLU A 184 10.00 -8.04 -12.48
N THR A 185 10.92 -9.00 -12.39
CA THR A 185 12.37 -8.75 -12.45
C THR A 185 12.76 -8.19 -13.81
N GLU A 186 12.18 -8.72 -14.89
CA GLU A 186 12.44 -8.25 -16.24
C GLU A 186 11.82 -6.87 -16.50
N VAL A 187 10.62 -6.59 -15.99
CA VAL A 187 10.02 -5.25 -16.03
C VAL A 187 10.90 -4.22 -15.32
N LEU A 188 11.45 -4.54 -14.13
CA LEU A 188 12.39 -3.66 -13.43
C LEU A 188 13.65 -3.41 -14.27
N ARG A 189 14.24 -4.46 -14.86
CA ARG A 189 15.43 -4.36 -15.73
C ARG A 189 15.17 -3.45 -16.92
N LEU A 190 14.06 -3.66 -17.63
CA LEU A 190 13.66 -2.87 -18.80
C LEU A 190 13.33 -1.41 -18.45
N THR A 191 12.68 -1.19 -17.30
CA THR A 191 12.42 0.16 -16.78
C THR A 191 13.73 0.89 -16.51
N ASN A 192 14.69 0.23 -15.84
CA ASN A 192 16.00 0.80 -15.58
C ASN A 192 16.84 1.00 -16.84
N GLN A 193 16.68 0.14 -17.85
CA GLN A 193 17.28 0.33 -19.16
C GLN A 193 16.75 1.60 -19.84
N ALA A 194 15.44 1.84 -19.83
CA ALA A 194 14.86 3.07 -20.38
C ALA A 194 15.31 4.33 -19.64
N ARG A 195 15.41 4.26 -18.31
CA ARG A 195 15.96 5.34 -17.46
C ARG A 195 17.41 5.65 -17.79
N ALA A 196 18.26 4.63 -17.90
CA ALA A 196 19.69 4.80 -18.20
C ALA A 196 19.94 5.34 -19.62
N ARG A 197 19.07 5.02 -20.57
CA ARG A 197 19.15 5.55 -21.95
C ARG A 197 18.51 6.94 -22.11
N GLY A 198 17.92 7.46 -21.04
CA GLY A 198 17.24 8.74 -21.06
C GLY A 198 16.08 8.77 -22.05
N TRP A 199 15.07 7.92 -21.88
CA TRP A 199 13.89 7.98 -22.72
C TRP A 199 13.19 9.33 -22.61
N ASN A 200 12.87 9.97 -23.75
CA ASN A 200 12.18 11.24 -23.80
C ASN A 200 10.66 11.02 -23.93
N CYS A 201 9.90 11.36 -22.89
CA CYS A 201 8.45 11.14 -22.86
C CYS A 201 7.63 12.03 -23.81
N ALA A 202 8.18 13.15 -24.29
CA ALA A 202 7.51 14.00 -25.26
C ALA A 202 7.75 13.51 -26.70
N ALA A 203 8.99 13.08 -26.98
CA ALA A 203 9.39 12.61 -28.31
C ALA A 203 9.16 11.10 -28.51
N LEU A 204 8.84 10.37 -27.45
CA LEU A 204 8.64 8.91 -27.42
C LEU A 204 9.82 8.12 -28.04
N ARG A 205 11.04 8.57 -27.73
CA ARG A 205 12.31 7.97 -28.19
C ARG A 205 13.46 8.30 -27.24
N GLU A 206 14.59 7.63 -27.39
CA GLU A 206 15.83 7.95 -26.67
C GLU A 206 16.35 9.37 -27.01
N GLY A 207 17.16 9.95 -26.11
CA GLY A 207 17.74 11.30 -26.27
C GLY A 207 17.23 12.35 -25.26
N GLY A 208 16.59 11.92 -24.18
CA GLY A 208 16.26 12.72 -22.99
C GLY A 208 17.32 12.57 -21.88
N GLN A 209 16.96 12.99 -20.67
CA GLN A 209 17.82 12.93 -19.50
C GLN A 209 17.97 11.48 -18.98
N SER A 210 19.20 11.00 -18.86
CA SER A 210 19.50 9.74 -18.17
C SER A 210 19.25 9.86 -16.67
N LEU A 211 18.62 8.84 -16.08
CA LEU A 211 18.31 8.78 -14.65
C LEU A 211 18.92 7.54 -13.97
N PRO A 212 19.22 7.62 -12.66
CA PRO A 212 19.68 6.47 -11.88
C PRO A 212 18.68 5.31 -11.91
N PRO A 213 19.15 4.06 -11.77
CA PRO A 213 18.28 2.90 -11.69
C PRO A 213 17.44 2.91 -10.41
N LEU A 214 16.20 2.44 -10.52
CA LEU A 214 15.30 2.17 -9.41
C LEU A 214 15.72 0.89 -8.70
N LYS A 215 15.63 0.89 -7.36
CA LYS A 215 15.78 -0.29 -6.50
C LYS A 215 14.42 -0.96 -6.28
N ARG A 216 14.39 -2.28 -6.10
CA ARG A 216 13.17 -2.99 -5.70
C ARG A 216 12.77 -2.63 -4.26
N HIS A 217 11.47 -2.55 -3.96
CA HIS A 217 10.98 -2.36 -2.59
C HIS A 217 9.78 -3.27 -2.27
N PRO A 218 9.84 -4.12 -1.23
CA PRO A 218 8.81 -5.12 -0.93
C PRO A 218 7.41 -4.53 -0.70
N GLU A 219 7.32 -3.44 0.05
CA GLU A 219 6.06 -2.75 0.35
C GLU A 219 5.41 -2.15 -0.90
N LEU A 220 6.21 -1.64 -1.85
CA LEU A 220 5.69 -1.20 -3.14
C LEU A 220 5.21 -2.39 -3.99
N GLU A 221 5.88 -3.56 -3.91
CA GLU A 221 5.40 -4.79 -4.56
C GLU A 221 4.04 -5.23 -4.00
N VAL A 222 3.84 -5.13 -2.67
CA VAL A 222 2.54 -5.41 -2.03
C VAL A 222 1.45 -4.48 -2.56
N ALA A 223 1.74 -3.17 -2.67
CA ALA A 223 0.80 -2.20 -3.24
C ALA A 223 0.48 -2.49 -4.72
N ALA A 224 1.48 -2.86 -5.52
CA ALA A 224 1.31 -3.23 -6.92
C ALA A 224 0.45 -4.50 -7.08
N LEU A 225 0.73 -5.51 -6.25
CA LEU A 225 0.01 -6.79 -6.27
C LEU A 225 -1.45 -6.60 -5.91
N ALA A 226 -1.73 -5.81 -4.87
CA ALA A 226 -3.08 -5.47 -4.46
C ALA A 226 -3.91 -4.88 -5.62
N GLN A 227 -3.30 -4.02 -6.42
CA GLN A 227 -3.96 -3.38 -7.55
C GLN A 227 -4.18 -4.36 -8.72
N SER A 228 -3.14 -5.09 -9.15
CA SER A 228 -3.25 -6.09 -10.23
C SER A 228 -4.27 -7.19 -9.88
N ALA A 229 -4.25 -7.68 -8.63
CA ALA A 229 -5.24 -8.63 -8.14
C ALA A 229 -6.63 -7.99 -8.08
N GLY A 230 -6.78 -6.80 -7.52
CA GLY A 230 -8.07 -6.10 -7.46
C GLY A 230 -8.74 -5.99 -8.83
N MET A 231 -7.99 -5.54 -9.84
CA MET A 231 -8.48 -5.44 -11.23
C MET A 231 -8.89 -6.80 -11.80
N ALA A 232 -8.06 -7.83 -11.61
CA ALA A 232 -8.34 -9.19 -12.09
C ALA A 232 -9.55 -9.83 -11.39
N LEU A 233 -9.74 -9.53 -10.10
CA LEU A 233 -10.75 -10.15 -9.24
C LEU A 233 -12.14 -9.52 -9.39
N HIS A 234 -12.17 -8.19 -9.50
CA HIS A 234 -13.40 -7.41 -9.46
C HIS A 234 -13.77 -6.79 -10.80
N GLY A 235 -13.02 -7.08 -11.85
CA GLY A 235 -13.39 -6.74 -13.23
C GLY A 235 -13.36 -5.24 -13.53
N TYR A 236 -12.54 -4.47 -12.81
CA TYR A 236 -12.32 -3.06 -13.07
C TYR A 236 -10.93 -2.81 -13.68
N PHE A 237 -10.74 -1.64 -14.28
CA PHE A 237 -9.46 -1.18 -14.79
C PHE A 237 -9.35 0.33 -14.55
N ASP A 238 -8.88 0.70 -13.37
CA ASP A 238 -8.82 2.08 -12.87
C ASP A 238 -7.75 2.17 -11.78
N HIS A 239 -7.06 3.31 -11.66
CA HIS A 239 -6.11 3.56 -10.57
C HIS A 239 -6.78 3.57 -9.19
N ARG A 240 -8.06 3.93 -9.14
CA ARG A 240 -8.89 3.83 -7.95
C ARG A 240 -9.55 2.46 -7.88
N SER A 241 -9.30 1.75 -6.80
CA SER A 241 -9.91 0.45 -6.56
C SER A 241 -11.41 0.59 -6.35
N THR A 242 -12.23 -0.13 -7.12
CA THR A 242 -13.69 -0.18 -6.92
C THR A 242 -14.10 -1.00 -5.70
N LEU A 243 -13.14 -1.76 -5.15
CA LEU A 243 -13.34 -2.69 -4.05
C LEU A 243 -13.34 -1.98 -2.68
N ASP A 244 -12.43 -1.04 -2.50
CA ASP A 244 -12.21 -0.33 -1.21
C ASP A 244 -12.04 1.19 -1.39
N GLY A 245 -12.10 1.70 -2.62
CA GLY A 245 -11.93 3.12 -2.92
C GLY A 245 -10.48 3.62 -2.80
N SER A 246 -9.51 2.73 -2.60
CA SER A 246 -8.10 3.11 -2.45
C SER A 246 -7.54 3.73 -3.73
N THR A 247 -6.79 4.81 -3.57
CA THR A 247 -5.92 5.42 -4.58
C THR A 247 -4.51 4.81 -4.52
N PRO A 248 -3.65 5.01 -5.53
CA PRO A 248 -2.29 4.50 -5.50
C PRO A 248 -1.50 4.94 -4.25
N ALA A 249 -1.58 6.22 -3.89
CA ALA A 249 -0.89 6.76 -2.72
C ALA A 249 -1.38 6.08 -1.43
N THR A 250 -2.69 5.91 -1.30
CA THR A 250 -3.27 5.26 -0.11
C THR A 250 -2.92 3.78 -0.04
N ARG A 251 -2.73 3.11 -1.19
CA ARG A 251 -2.23 1.73 -1.22
C ARG A 251 -0.81 1.60 -0.68
N VAL A 252 0.08 2.50 -1.08
CA VAL A 252 1.44 2.56 -0.56
C VAL A 252 1.45 2.88 0.93
N GLN A 253 0.73 3.91 1.36
CA GLN A 253 0.71 4.32 2.77
C GLN A 253 0.28 3.18 3.69
N ALA A 254 -0.69 2.42 3.24
CA ALA A 254 -1.31 1.45 4.09
C ALA A 254 -0.52 0.13 4.15
N THR A 255 0.50 -0.09 3.32
CA THR A 255 1.54 -1.10 3.61
C THR A 255 2.41 -0.74 4.82
N GLY A 256 2.27 0.47 5.36
CA GLY A 256 3.12 1.04 6.41
C GLY A 256 4.30 1.83 5.85
N LEU A 257 4.51 1.84 4.53
CA LEU A 257 5.62 2.57 3.92
C LEU A 257 5.35 4.06 3.87
N ARG A 258 6.26 4.85 4.44
CA ARG A 258 6.26 6.30 4.33
C ARG A 258 7.11 6.72 3.13
N VAL A 259 6.46 7.38 2.18
CA VAL A 259 7.10 7.91 0.98
C VAL A 259 6.93 9.42 0.87
N GLY A 260 7.93 10.12 0.34
CA GLY A 260 7.83 11.53 0.00
C GLY A 260 6.96 11.76 -1.25
N ALA A 261 6.99 10.80 -2.18
CA ALA A 261 6.16 10.76 -3.37
C ALA A 261 5.95 9.31 -3.81
N SER A 262 4.82 9.05 -4.49
CA SER A 262 4.58 7.79 -5.21
C SER A 262 3.82 8.04 -6.51
N ALA A 263 3.95 7.09 -7.44
CA ALA A 263 3.22 7.08 -8.69
C ALA A 263 2.87 5.65 -9.10
N GLU A 264 1.91 5.48 -10.01
CA GLU A 264 1.48 4.17 -10.48
C GLU A 264 1.30 4.13 -11.99
N ASN A 265 1.74 3.04 -12.61
CA ASN A 265 1.32 2.65 -13.95
C ASN A 265 0.55 1.34 -13.87
N ILE A 266 -0.58 1.25 -14.58
CA ILE A 266 -1.34 0.01 -14.76
C ILE A 266 -1.38 -0.38 -16.24
N ALA A 267 -1.47 -1.67 -16.53
CA ALA A 267 -1.66 -2.17 -17.88
C ALA A 267 -2.43 -3.50 -17.89
N GLY A 268 -3.10 -3.79 -19.01
CA GLY A 268 -3.93 -4.97 -19.20
C GLY A 268 -3.75 -5.55 -20.59
N GLY A 269 -3.58 -6.87 -20.69
CA GLY A 269 -3.55 -7.61 -21.95
C GLY A 269 -2.16 -7.88 -22.54
N GLN A 270 -1.12 -7.16 -22.12
CA GLN A 270 0.24 -7.43 -22.57
C GLN A 270 0.73 -8.76 -22.02
N THR A 271 1.27 -9.62 -22.87
CA THR A 271 1.66 -11.00 -22.52
C THR A 271 3.13 -11.12 -22.12
N THR A 272 3.93 -10.06 -22.29
CA THR A 272 5.38 -10.08 -22.00
C THR A 272 5.84 -8.80 -21.28
N PRO A 273 6.91 -8.88 -20.47
CA PRO A 273 7.57 -7.72 -19.87
C PRO A 273 7.96 -6.62 -20.88
N GLN A 274 8.49 -7.00 -22.04
CA GLN A 274 8.87 -6.04 -23.08
C GLN A 274 7.64 -5.29 -23.60
N ALA A 275 6.57 -6.01 -23.95
CA ALA A 275 5.36 -5.40 -24.49
C ALA A 275 4.71 -4.41 -23.50
N VAL A 276 4.72 -4.72 -22.20
CA VAL A 276 4.14 -3.83 -21.19
C VAL A 276 5.00 -2.59 -20.94
N VAL A 277 6.32 -2.73 -20.86
CA VAL A 277 7.23 -1.58 -20.69
C VAL A 277 7.20 -0.67 -21.92
N ASP A 278 7.19 -1.23 -23.13
CA ASP A 278 7.05 -0.45 -24.36
C ASP A 278 5.71 0.32 -24.40
N ALA A 279 4.62 -0.32 -23.97
CA ALA A 279 3.31 0.33 -23.89
C ALA A 279 3.30 1.50 -22.90
N TRP A 280 3.94 1.35 -21.73
CA TRP A 280 4.09 2.46 -20.79
C TRP A 280 4.98 3.57 -21.31
N LEU A 281 6.12 3.26 -21.95
CA LEU A 281 7.03 4.26 -22.52
C LEU A 281 6.41 5.06 -23.67
N ARG A 282 5.49 4.45 -24.43
CA ARG A 282 4.73 5.11 -25.51
C ARG A 282 3.53 5.92 -25.01
N SER A 283 3.20 5.85 -23.73
CA SER A 283 2.17 6.68 -23.11
C SER A 283 2.84 7.85 -22.36
N PRO A 284 2.63 9.11 -22.76
CA PRO A 284 3.26 10.25 -22.08
C PRO A 284 2.98 10.33 -20.58
N GLY A 285 1.81 9.86 -20.12
CA GLY A 285 1.48 9.79 -18.70
C GLY A 285 2.32 8.75 -17.95
N HIS A 286 2.32 7.52 -18.44
CA HIS A 286 3.06 6.42 -17.81
C HIS A 286 4.58 6.59 -17.90
N CYS A 287 5.05 7.13 -19.03
CA CYS A 287 6.44 7.46 -19.24
C CYS A 287 6.94 8.47 -18.21
N ARG A 288 6.16 9.51 -17.88
CA ARG A 288 6.54 10.49 -16.85
C ARG A 288 6.73 9.86 -15.47
N ASN A 289 6.02 8.77 -15.16
CA ASN A 289 6.26 8.01 -13.93
C ASN A 289 7.58 7.22 -14.02
N ILE A 290 7.82 6.51 -15.15
CA ILE A 290 9.07 5.77 -15.39
C ILE A 290 10.29 6.70 -15.35
N MET A 291 10.19 7.89 -15.92
CA MET A 291 11.23 8.92 -15.99
C MET A 291 11.08 9.98 -14.87
N GLY A 292 10.37 9.65 -13.79
CA GLY A 292 10.18 10.52 -12.63
C GLY A 292 11.34 10.44 -11.64
N ASP A 293 11.37 11.38 -10.69
CA ASP A 293 12.33 11.43 -9.59
C ASP A 293 11.93 10.46 -8.46
N PHE A 294 12.11 9.17 -8.73
CA PHE A 294 11.89 8.08 -7.81
C PHE A 294 13.18 7.28 -7.61
N THR A 295 13.30 6.63 -6.46
CA THR A 295 14.44 5.77 -6.13
C THR A 295 14.07 4.29 -6.09
N HIS A 296 12.78 3.97 -5.92
CA HIS A 296 12.30 2.61 -5.75
C HIS A 296 11.10 2.25 -6.64
N LEU A 297 10.94 0.95 -6.89
CA LEU A 297 9.87 0.35 -7.70
C LEU A 297 9.36 -0.95 -7.06
N GLY A 298 8.04 -1.08 -7.00
CA GLY A 298 7.35 -2.36 -6.87
C GLY A 298 6.67 -2.72 -8.19
N VAL A 299 6.72 -4.00 -8.57
CA VAL A 299 6.06 -4.51 -9.77
C VAL A 299 5.24 -5.73 -9.40
N ALA A 300 4.06 -5.87 -10.00
CA ALA A 300 3.29 -7.10 -9.91
C ALA A 300 2.60 -7.45 -11.23
N HIS A 301 2.68 -8.73 -11.59
CA HIS A 301 1.90 -9.34 -12.66
C HIS A 301 0.88 -10.31 -12.07
N VAL A 302 -0.36 -10.24 -12.56
CA VAL A 302 -1.41 -11.21 -12.24
C VAL A 302 -2.02 -11.73 -13.53
N GLU A 303 -1.95 -13.05 -13.73
CA GLU A 303 -2.66 -13.74 -14.80
C GLU A 303 -3.95 -14.39 -14.28
N ARG A 304 -5.08 -14.06 -14.89
CA ARG A 304 -6.39 -14.64 -14.61
C ARG A 304 -7.14 -14.99 -15.90
N PRO A 305 -7.06 -16.25 -16.38
CA PRO A 305 -7.83 -16.71 -17.53
C PRO A 305 -9.34 -16.44 -17.36
N GLY A 306 -10.04 -16.20 -18.47
CA GLY A 306 -11.48 -15.91 -18.46
C GLY A 306 -11.87 -14.48 -18.06
N THR A 307 -10.91 -13.62 -17.73
CA THR A 307 -11.15 -12.18 -17.53
C THR A 307 -10.92 -11.38 -18.81
N ARG A 308 -11.43 -10.14 -18.85
CA ARG A 308 -11.30 -9.23 -20.01
C ARG A 308 -9.87 -9.09 -20.54
N TYR A 309 -8.89 -8.95 -19.66
CA TYR A 309 -7.51 -8.68 -20.05
C TYR A 309 -6.58 -9.89 -19.90
N ARG A 310 -6.96 -10.92 -19.14
CA ARG A 310 -6.13 -12.07 -18.75
C ARG A 310 -4.86 -11.70 -17.98
N HIS A 311 -4.02 -10.80 -18.46
CA HIS A 311 -2.82 -10.32 -17.81
C HIS A 311 -3.03 -8.89 -17.28
N PHE A 312 -2.73 -8.68 -16.01
CA PHE A 312 -2.81 -7.40 -15.32
C PHE A 312 -1.44 -7.05 -14.76
N TRP A 313 -1.00 -5.82 -14.97
CA TRP A 313 0.31 -5.33 -14.59
C TRP A 313 0.18 -4.05 -13.81
N THR A 314 0.99 -3.91 -12.76
CA THR A 314 1.09 -2.67 -12.01
C THR A 314 2.56 -2.37 -11.69
N GLN A 315 2.99 -1.13 -11.94
CA GLN A 315 4.21 -0.53 -11.38
C GLN A 315 3.81 0.47 -10.31
N VAL A 316 4.43 0.41 -9.14
CA VAL A 316 4.30 1.43 -8.10
C VAL A 316 5.67 2.00 -7.78
N PHE A 317 5.86 3.28 -8.07
CA PHE A 317 7.09 4.02 -7.83
C PHE A 317 7.04 4.69 -6.46
N GLY A 318 8.20 4.84 -5.81
CA GLY A 318 8.26 5.54 -4.53
C GLY A 318 9.65 6.07 -4.17
N THR A 319 9.65 7.07 -3.28
CA THR A 319 10.85 7.60 -2.62
C THR A 319 10.66 7.45 -1.10
N PRO A 320 11.08 6.32 -0.50
CA PRO A 320 10.98 6.07 0.94
C PRO A 320 11.65 7.18 1.75
N LEU A 321 11.02 7.57 2.87
CA LEU A 321 11.55 8.62 3.77
C LEU A 321 12.54 8.08 4.81
N VAL A 322 12.63 6.77 4.96
CA VAL A 322 13.56 6.07 5.86
C VAL A 322 13.95 4.76 5.15
N GLU A 323 15.25 4.50 4.99
CA GLU A 323 15.79 3.20 4.53
C GLU A 323 15.95 2.24 5.72
#